data_AF-A0A7S4MN66-F1
#
_entry.id   AF-A0A7S4MN66-F1
#
_cell.length_a   1.000
_cell.length_b   1.000
_cell.length_c   1.000
_cell.angle_alpha   90.00
_cell.angle_beta   90.00
_cell.angle_gamma   90.00
#
_symmetry.space_group_name_H-M   'P 1'
#
loop_
_entity.id
_entity.type
_entity.pdbx_description
1 polymer ?
#
loop_
_entity_poly.entity_id
_entity_poly.type
_entity_poly.pdbx_seq_one_letter_code
_entity_poly.pdbx_strand_id
1 'polypeptide(L)'
;MGGDVVFGADNREHYWNTTDQRGMGESRPSFNHEECLLQGSDAYEVEPSNVTSIQEHLENLKQRVKNCWKCEDCGFKLTAQQEDGSNKTYHFLQYSGTRQLAEDIKMFMNLLNVENLSLYGSSYGTKVMGTFATLFPEHVDKLVLDGNDDPDSDLLEDAIAVARGERYLDYLVYSCSIRDDCPVEDMSACLNNLRDMDKKYIIENQHDEQLAHNGYAYILLHMVNHLN
;
A
#
# COMPACT_ATOMS: atom_id res chain seq x y z
N MET A 1 -7.41 1.39 -11.13
CA MET A 1 -8.34 0.35 -11.60
C MET A 1 -9.22 -0.06 -10.43
N GLY A 2 -10.44 0.46 -10.38
CA GLY A 2 -11.38 0.26 -9.28
C GLY A 2 -12.77 0.58 -9.79
N GLY A 3 -13.19 -0.16 -10.81
CA GLY A 3 -14.50 -0.01 -11.44
C GLY A 3 -15.37 -1.22 -11.10
N ASP A 4 -16.68 -0.99 -11.09
CA ASP A 4 -17.81 -1.88 -10.78
C ASP A 4 -17.85 -3.24 -11.53
N VAL A 5 -16.82 -3.56 -12.31
CA VAL A 5 -16.80 -4.67 -13.25
C VAL A 5 -16.21 -5.95 -12.63
N VAL A 6 -15.43 -5.86 -11.54
CA VAL A 6 -14.73 -7.03 -10.97
C VAL A 6 -15.59 -7.80 -9.96
N PHE A 7 -16.57 -7.16 -9.33
CA PHE A 7 -17.40 -7.80 -8.30
C PHE A 7 -18.88 -7.59 -8.63
N GLY A 8 -19.60 -8.70 -8.89
CA GLY A 8 -21.04 -8.66 -9.16
C GLY A 8 -21.84 -8.04 -8.02
N ALA A 9 -23.03 -7.51 -8.34
CA ALA A 9 -23.87 -6.74 -7.40
C ALA A 9 -24.12 -7.44 -6.05
N ASP A 10 -24.20 -8.78 -6.03
CA ASP A 10 -24.40 -9.57 -4.80
C ASP A 10 -23.20 -9.49 -3.81
N ASN A 11 -21.97 -9.28 -4.30
CA ASN A 11 -20.78 -9.21 -3.45
C ASN A 11 -20.74 -7.92 -2.61
N ARG A 12 -21.31 -6.81 -3.12
CA ARG A 12 -21.43 -5.55 -2.36
C ARG A 12 -22.34 -5.70 -1.13
N GLU A 13 -23.42 -6.46 -1.25
CA GLU A 13 -24.42 -6.56 -0.19
C GLU A 13 -24.08 -7.60 0.88
N HIS A 14 -23.23 -8.58 0.58
CA HIS A 14 -22.96 -9.71 1.49
C HIS A 14 -21.51 -9.83 1.98
N TYR A 15 -20.53 -9.23 1.29
CA TYR A 15 -19.11 -9.42 1.61
C TYR A 15 -18.30 -8.13 1.45
N TRP A 16 -18.54 -7.16 2.33
CA TRP A 16 -17.59 -6.07 2.58
C TRP A 16 -16.76 -6.38 3.82
N ASN A 17 -15.67 -7.13 3.67
CA ASN A 17 -14.69 -7.27 4.74
C ASN A 17 -13.36 -6.69 4.28
N THR A 18 -13.31 -5.35 4.18
CA THR A 18 -12.05 -4.62 4.33
C THR A 18 -11.66 -4.68 5.80
N THR A 19 -11.23 -5.85 6.28
CA THR A 19 -10.85 -6.10 7.68
C THR A 19 -9.49 -5.52 8.03
N ASP A 20 -8.85 -4.79 7.11
CA ASP A 20 -7.57 -4.15 7.37
C ASP A 20 -7.75 -2.97 8.32
N GLN A 21 -7.29 -3.17 9.54
CA GLN A 21 -7.29 -2.21 10.63
C GLN A 21 -6.50 -0.92 10.34
N ARG A 22 -5.65 -0.89 9.32
CA ARG A 22 -4.96 0.33 8.86
C ARG A 22 -5.85 1.25 8.01
N GLY A 23 -7.03 0.77 7.64
CA GLY A 23 -8.01 1.49 6.84
C GLY A 23 -7.81 1.23 5.35
N MET A 24 -8.87 0.74 4.69
CA MET A 24 -9.00 0.67 3.24
C MET A 24 -10.44 1.03 2.88
N GLY A 25 -10.65 1.94 1.92
CA GLY A 25 -12.00 2.43 1.56
C GLY A 25 -12.46 3.60 2.43
N GLU A 26 -13.70 3.56 2.94
CA GLU A 26 -14.34 4.65 3.71
C GLU A 26 -13.81 4.81 5.16
N SER A 27 -12.85 3.98 5.59
CA SER A 27 -12.23 4.10 6.91
C SER A 27 -11.26 5.28 6.96
N ARG A 28 -11.37 6.13 7.98
CA ARG A 28 -10.37 7.18 8.24
C ARG A 28 -9.02 6.52 8.57
N PRO A 29 -7.92 6.91 7.91
CA PRO A 29 -6.60 6.39 8.25
C PRO A 29 -6.29 6.65 9.72
N SER A 30 -5.89 5.62 10.45
CA SER A 30 -5.51 5.72 11.86
C SER A 30 -4.31 6.66 12.09
N PHE A 31 -3.58 7.03 11.03
CA PHE A 31 -2.34 7.81 11.06
C PHE A 31 -2.53 9.31 10.80
N ASN A 32 -3.76 9.78 10.64
CA ASN A 32 -4.05 11.18 10.36
C ASN A 32 -4.39 11.94 11.65
N HIS A 33 -3.41 11.97 12.58
CA HIS A 33 -3.45 12.73 13.83
C HIS A 33 -2.54 13.95 13.71
N GLU A 34 -3.03 15.13 14.09
CA GLU A 34 -2.24 16.39 14.00
C GLU A 34 -0.94 16.31 14.82
N GLU A 35 -0.97 15.58 15.93
CA GLU A 35 0.17 15.36 16.84
C GLU A 35 1.25 14.46 16.22
N CYS A 36 0.90 13.67 15.21
CA CYS A 36 1.86 12.91 14.42
C CYS A 36 2.58 13.76 13.39
N LEU A 37 1.91 14.79 12.85
CA LEU A 37 2.41 15.57 11.73
C LEU A 37 3.66 16.36 12.12
N LEU A 38 4.55 16.53 11.15
CA LEU A 38 5.70 17.41 11.31
C LEU A 38 5.25 18.86 11.12
N GLN A 39 5.52 19.73 12.10
CA GLN A 39 5.16 21.14 11.98
C GLN A 39 6.01 21.84 10.93
N GLY A 40 5.36 22.50 9.98
CA GLY A 40 6.01 23.38 9.00
C GLY A 40 6.80 22.68 7.90
N SER A 41 6.72 21.35 7.79
CA SER A 41 7.22 20.62 6.63
C SER A 41 6.05 20.00 5.90
N ASP A 42 5.92 20.28 4.61
CA ASP A 42 5.22 19.37 3.72
C ASP A 42 6.06 18.10 3.66
N ALA A 43 5.77 17.16 4.56
CA ALA A 43 6.50 15.89 4.70
C ALA A 43 6.49 15.04 3.41
N TYR A 44 5.88 15.55 2.34
CA TYR A 44 5.66 14.94 1.06
C TYR A 44 6.35 15.66 -0.11
N GLU A 45 6.91 16.87 0.10
CA GLU A 45 7.73 17.51 -0.94
C GLU A 45 9.03 16.74 -1.13
N VAL A 46 9.17 16.10 -2.29
CA VAL A 46 10.38 15.38 -2.68
C VAL A 46 10.76 15.80 -4.09
N GLU A 47 12.01 16.22 -4.27
CA GLU A 47 12.63 16.30 -5.58
C GLU A 47 13.22 14.93 -5.94
N PRO A 48 12.59 14.16 -6.85
CA PRO A 48 12.96 12.75 -7.03
C PRO A 48 14.32 12.58 -7.71
N SER A 49 14.84 13.61 -8.39
CA SER A 49 16.18 13.63 -8.97
C SER A 49 17.29 14.03 -7.98
N ASN A 50 16.95 14.34 -6.73
CA ASN A 50 17.89 14.83 -5.72
C ASN A 50 17.95 13.86 -4.53
N VAL A 51 19.05 13.11 -4.44
CA VAL A 51 19.25 12.10 -3.37
C VAL A 51 19.13 12.70 -1.97
N THR A 52 19.60 13.94 -1.76
CA THR A 52 19.48 14.62 -0.47
C THR A 52 18.02 14.87 -0.12
N SER A 53 17.22 15.33 -1.09
CA SER A 53 15.78 15.53 -0.90
C SER A 53 15.06 14.23 -0.54
N ILE A 54 15.44 13.12 -1.19
CA ILE A 54 14.89 11.79 -0.88
C ILE A 54 15.26 11.37 0.55
N GLN A 55 16.51 11.55 0.96
CA GLN A 55 16.96 11.20 2.31
C GLN A 55 16.25 12.03 3.39
N GLU A 56 16.08 13.33 3.15
CA GLU A 56 15.34 14.23 4.03
C GLU A 56 13.88 13.78 4.15
N HIS A 57 13.24 13.40 3.05
CA HIS A 57 11.89 12.85 3.05
C HIS A 57 11.78 11.56 3.89
N LEU A 58 12.71 10.61 3.71
CA LEU A 58 12.71 9.36 4.49
C LEU A 58 12.92 9.62 5.99
N GLU A 59 13.79 10.56 6.36
CA GLU A 59 13.97 10.95 7.76
C GLU A 59 12.71 11.66 8.32
N ASN A 60 12.01 12.46 7.51
CA ASN A 60 10.74 13.07 7.88
C ASN A 60 9.66 12.01 8.16
N LEU A 61 9.52 11.01 7.29
CA LEU A 61 8.57 9.91 7.52
C LEU A 61 8.88 9.12 8.79
N LYS A 62 10.15 8.80 8.99
CA LYS A 62 10.63 8.16 10.22
C LYS A 62 10.29 9.01 11.45
N GLN A 63 10.44 10.33 11.35
CA GLN A 63 10.10 11.21 12.46
C GLN A 63 8.59 11.29 12.71
N ARG A 64 7.75 11.29 11.66
CA ARG A 64 6.28 11.17 11.79
C ARG A 64 5.89 9.88 12.52
N VAL A 65 6.46 8.73 12.15
CA VAL A 65 6.20 7.45 12.84
C VAL A 65 6.61 7.53 14.32
N LYS A 66 7.76 8.14 14.62
CA LYS A 66 8.21 8.35 16.02
C LYS A 66 7.28 9.29 16.79
N ASN A 67 6.71 10.30 16.15
CA ASN A 67 5.76 11.21 16.78
C ASN A 67 4.46 10.47 17.10
N CYS A 68 3.91 9.71 16.15
CA CYS A 68 2.73 8.86 16.39
C CYS A 68 2.97 7.87 17.53
N TRP A 69 4.15 7.26 17.60
CA TRP A 69 4.49 6.33 18.68
C TRP A 69 4.43 6.95 20.07
N LYS A 70 4.79 8.23 20.18
CA LYS A 70 4.84 8.95 21.45
C LYS A 70 3.51 9.63 21.79
N CYS A 71 2.56 9.65 20.87
CA CYS A 71 1.30 10.31 21.10
C CYS A 71 0.43 9.52 22.10
N GLU A 72 0.27 10.07 23.31
CA GLU A 72 -0.54 9.45 24.36
C GLU A 72 -2.04 9.56 24.06
N ASP A 73 -2.47 10.68 23.49
CA ASP A 73 -3.90 10.99 23.28
C ASP A 73 -4.43 10.59 21.88
N CYS A 74 -3.60 9.97 21.04
CA CYS A 74 -3.98 9.52 19.70
C CYS A 74 -4.71 8.15 19.69
N GLY A 75 -4.95 7.53 20.85
CA GLY A 75 -5.64 6.24 20.91
C GLY A 75 -4.84 5.04 20.38
N PHE A 76 -3.53 5.18 20.14
CA PHE A 76 -2.69 4.07 19.67
C PHE A 76 -2.31 3.06 20.76
N LYS A 77 -2.56 3.37 22.03
CA LYS A 77 -2.18 2.50 23.16
C LYS A 77 -3.42 1.86 23.77
N LEU A 78 -3.38 0.54 23.90
CA LEU A 78 -4.40 -0.24 24.59
C LEU A 78 -3.73 -0.95 25.77
N THR A 79 -4.16 -0.67 27.00
CA THR A 79 -3.72 -1.43 28.17
C THR A 79 -4.78 -2.45 28.55
N ALA A 80 -4.42 -3.72 28.52
CA ALA A 80 -5.32 -4.83 28.86
C ALA A 80 -4.74 -5.65 30.01
N GLN A 81 -5.60 -6.04 30.95
CA GLN A 81 -5.25 -6.97 32.01
C GLN A 81 -5.15 -8.39 31.41
N GLN A 82 -4.08 -9.10 31.76
CA GLN A 82 -3.81 -10.46 31.32
C GLN A 82 -4.38 -11.48 32.33
N GLU A 83 -4.45 -12.75 31.94
CA GLU A 83 -4.98 -13.82 32.79
C GLU A 83 -4.20 -14.00 34.11
N ASP A 84 -2.91 -13.70 34.12
CA ASP A 84 -2.05 -13.73 35.31
C ASP A 84 -2.24 -12.50 36.23
N GLY A 85 -3.16 -11.60 35.88
CA GLY A 85 -3.46 -10.37 36.61
C GLY A 85 -2.53 -9.20 36.31
N SER A 86 -1.49 -9.39 35.48
CA SER A 86 -0.62 -8.30 35.03
C SER A 86 -1.30 -7.39 34.02
N ASN A 87 -0.83 -6.15 33.90
CA ASN A 87 -1.27 -5.25 32.83
C ASN A 87 -0.23 -5.25 31.71
N LYS A 88 -0.70 -5.39 30.48
CA LYS A 88 0.13 -5.26 29.28
C LYS A 88 -0.40 -4.15 28.39
N THR A 89 0.49 -3.25 28.00
CA THR A 89 0.19 -2.18 27.04
C THR A 89 0.61 -2.63 25.64
N TYR A 90 -0.33 -2.52 24.71
CA TYR A 90 -0.18 -2.80 23.29
C TYR A 90 -0.14 -1.47 22.54
N HIS A 91 0.66 -1.41 21.48
CA HIS A 91 0.73 -0.25 20.60
C HIS A 91 0.22 -0.64 19.22
N PHE A 92 -0.78 0.06 18.69
CA PHE A 92 -1.39 -0.23 17.39
C PHE A 92 -0.35 -0.39 16.27
N LEU A 93 0.65 0.49 16.21
CA LEU A 93 1.76 0.41 15.25
C LEU A 93 2.59 -0.89 15.28
N GLN A 94 2.55 -1.65 16.38
CA GLN A 94 3.19 -2.97 16.48
C GLN A 94 2.28 -4.10 16.01
N TYR A 95 0.96 -3.93 16.14
CA TYR A 95 -0.03 -4.99 15.99
C TYR A 95 -1.01 -4.74 14.83
N SER A 96 -0.64 -3.87 13.89
CA SER A 96 -1.44 -3.53 12.70
C SER A 96 -0.87 -4.11 11.40
N GLY A 97 -0.02 -5.14 11.50
CA GLY A 97 0.61 -5.78 10.34
C GLY A 97 -0.24 -6.85 9.66
N THR A 98 0.22 -7.31 8.50
CA THR A 98 -0.42 -8.40 7.71
C THR A 98 -0.64 -9.66 8.52
N ARG A 99 0.29 -10.00 9.42
CA ARG A 99 0.16 -11.16 10.31
C ARG A 99 -1.05 -11.04 11.24
N GLN A 100 -1.22 -9.88 11.89
CA GLN A 100 -2.35 -9.67 12.79
C GLN A 100 -3.67 -9.72 12.02
N LEU A 101 -3.70 -9.16 10.82
CA LEU A 101 -4.88 -9.29 9.94
C LEU A 101 -5.21 -10.75 9.61
N ALA A 102 -4.22 -11.61 9.38
CA ALA A 102 -4.45 -13.04 9.17
C ALA A 102 -4.99 -13.73 10.44
N GLU A 103 -4.47 -13.37 11.62
CA GLU A 103 -4.97 -13.85 12.91
C GLU A 103 -6.42 -13.38 13.17
N ASP A 104 -6.77 -12.15 12.78
CA ASP A 104 -8.13 -11.61 12.86
C ASP A 104 -9.10 -12.37 11.96
N ILE A 105 -8.71 -12.69 10.71
CA ILE A 105 -9.50 -13.54 9.82
C ILE A 105 -9.78 -14.90 10.48
N LYS A 106 -8.77 -15.50 11.12
CA LYS A 106 -8.94 -16.77 11.83
C LYS A 106 -9.89 -16.64 13.02
N MET A 107 -9.81 -15.55 13.76
CA MET A 107 -10.75 -15.26 14.84
C MET A 107 -12.19 -15.12 14.32
N PHE A 108 -12.39 -14.40 13.21
CA PHE A 108 -13.72 -14.28 12.58
C PHE A 108 -14.28 -15.64 12.13
N MET A 109 -13.45 -16.51 11.56
CA MET A 109 -13.88 -17.87 11.21
C MET A 109 -14.40 -18.63 12.42
N ASN A 110 -13.71 -18.55 13.56
CA ASN A 110 -14.15 -19.21 14.80
C ASN A 110 -15.48 -18.64 15.30
N LEU A 111 -15.68 -17.32 15.22
CA LEU A 111 -16.94 -16.67 15.61
C LEU A 111 -18.12 -17.08 14.72
N LEU A 112 -17.87 -17.29 13.43
CA LEU A 112 -18.86 -17.72 12.45
C LEU A 112 -19.00 -19.24 12.35
N ASN A 113 -18.22 -20.00 13.12
CA ASN A 113 -18.14 -21.45 13.08
C ASN A 113 -17.87 -21.99 11.66
N VAL A 114 -16.96 -21.33 10.94
CA VAL A 114 -16.49 -21.71 9.60
C VAL A 114 -15.17 -22.46 9.71
N GLU A 115 -15.09 -23.65 9.12
CA GLU A 115 -13.88 -24.49 9.19
C GLU A 115 -12.84 -24.13 8.13
N ASN A 116 -13.26 -23.85 6.89
CA ASN A 116 -12.37 -23.61 5.75
C ASN A 116 -12.84 -22.41 4.92
N LEU A 117 -11.88 -21.68 4.32
CA LEU A 117 -12.16 -20.59 3.38
C LEU A 117 -11.64 -20.90 1.98
N SER A 118 -12.42 -20.48 0.97
CA SER A 118 -11.90 -20.24 -0.38
C SER A 118 -11.42 -18.79 -0.45
N LEU A 119 -10.12 -18.61 -0.68
CA LEU A 119 -9.43 -17.32 -0.61
C LEU A 119 -9.13 -16.77 -2.00
N TYR A 120 -9.44 -15.51 -2.19
CA TYR A 120 -9.03 -14.71 -3.35
C TYR A 120 -8.28 -13.47 -2.86
N GLY A 121 -7.01 -13.36 -3.23
CA GLY A 121 -6.18 -12.19 -2.95
C GLY A 121 -5.87 -11.43 -4.23
N SER A 122 -6.08 -10.12 -4.22
CA SER A 122 -5.70 -9.22 -5.31
C SER A 122 -4.80 -8.12 -4.77
N SER A 123 -3.70 -7.78 -5.46
CA SER A 123 -2.76 -6.74 -5.02
C SER A 123 -2.30 -6.99 -3.57
N TYR A 124 -2.36 -6.02 -2.65
CA TYR A 124 -2.02 -6.24 -1.23
C TYR A 124 -2.75 -7.45 -0.60
N GLY A 125 -3.97 -7.75 -1.07
CA GLY A 125 -4.72 -8.94 -0.66
C GLY A 125 -3.96 -10.25 -0.94
N THR A 126 -3.04 -10.29 -1.91
CA THR A 126 -2.19 -11.48 -2.12
C THR A 126 -1.27 -11.73 -0.93
N LYS A 127 -0.70 -10.66 -0.35
CA LYS A 127 0.16 -10.76 0.85
C LYS A 127 -0.65 -11.21 2.06
N VAL A 128 -1.87 -10.69 2.22
CA VAL A 128 -2.80 -11.09 3.29
C VAL A 128 -3.17 -12.56 3.18
N MET A 129 -3.68 -12.99 2.01
CA MET A 129 -4.16 -14.37 1.83
C MET A 129 -3.01 -15.37 1.81
N GLY A 130 -1.85 -15.00 1.26
CA GLY A 130 -0.63 -15.80 1.35
C GLY A 130 -0.12 -15.97 2.78
N THR A 131 -0.16 -14.90 3.58
CA THR A 131 0.17 -14.97 5.01
C THR A 131 -0.82 -15.87 5.76
N PHE A 132 -2.12 -15.73 5.51
CA PHE A 132 -3.15 -16.57 6.12
C PHE A 132 -2.93 -18.06 5.78
N ALA A 133 -2.73 -18.39 4.50
CA ALA A 133 -2.49 -19.76 4.06
C ALA A 133 -1.19 -20.36 4.64
N THR A 134 -0.21 -19.52 4.97
CA THR A 134 1.04 -19.95 5.62
C THR A 134 0.84 -20.23 7.12
N LEU A 135 0.06 -19.40 7.82
CA LEU A 135 -0.17 -19.51 9.26
C LEU A 135 -1.22 -20.58 9.61
N PHE A 136 -2.22 -20.76 8.75
CA PHE A 136 -3.40 -21.61 8.98
C PHE A 136 -3.71 -22.50 7.76
N PRO A 137 -2.74 -23.30 7.26
CA PRO A 137 -2.89 -24.06 6.02
C PRO A 137 -4.05 -25.06 6.06
N GLU A 138 -4.39 -25.59 7.22
CA GLU A 138 -5.50 -26.53 7.45
C GLU A 138 -6.88 -25.89 7.31
N HIS A 139 -6.95 -24.56 7.22
CA HIS A 139 -8.17 -23.77 7.13
C HIS A 139 -8.42 -23.20 5.71
N VAL A 140 -7.70 -23.70 4.70
CA VAL A 140 -7.78 -23.26 3.30
C VAL A 140 -8.35 -24.37 2.42
N ASP A 141 -9.47 -24.08 1.75
CA ASP A 141 -10.05 -24.96 0.71
C ASP A 141 -9.46 -24.67 -0.68
N LYS A 142 -9.49 -23.40 -1.09
CA LYS A 142 -8.97 -22.93 -2.39
C LYS A 142 -8.23 -21.62 -2.20
N LEU A 143 -7.23 -21.37 -3.03
CA LEU A 143 -6.44 -20.13 -3.00
C LEU A 143 -6.17 -19.65 -4.42
N VAL A 144 -6.53 -18.39 -4.68
CA VAL A 144 -6.16 -17.65 -5.89
C VAL A 144 -5.48 -16.36 -5.46
N LEU A 145 -4.30 -16.10 -6.02
CA LEU A 145 -3.53 -14.88 -5.82
C LEU A 145 -3.35 -14.22 -7.20
N ASP A 146 -3.85 -12.99 -7.35
CA ASP A 146 -3.82 -12.23 -8.61
C ASP A 146 -3.07 -10.91 -8.41
N GLY A 147 -1.98 -10.72 -9.15
CA GLY A 147 -1.06 -9.58 -8.97
C GLY A 147 -0.21 -9.70 -7.70
N ASN A 148 0.53 -10.81 -7.59
CA ASN A 148 1.29 -11.18 -6.39
C ASN A 148 2.35 -10.16 -6.00
N ASP A 149 2.21 -9.66 -4.78
CA ASP A 149 3.30 -9.02 -4.02
C ASP A 149 4.28 -10.07 -3.48
N ASP A 150 5.57 -9.79 -3.53
CA ASP A 150 6.61 -10.70 -3.03
C ASP A 150 6.63 -10.63 -1.48
N PRO A 151 6.52 -11.77 -0.77
CA PRO A 151 6.59 -11.77 0.69
C PRO A 151 7.99 -11.52 1.25
N ASP A 152 9.06 -11.78 0.46
CA ASP A 152 10.46 -11.73 0.90
C ASP A 152 11.24 -10.53 0.34
N SER A 153 10.61 -9.70 -0.50
CA SER A 153 11.26 -8.52 -1.09
C SER A 153 11.66 -7.50 -0.03
N ASP A 154 12.81 -6.88 -0.24
CA ASP A 154 13.17 -5.67 0.47
C ASP A 154 12.58 -4.42 -0.20
N LEU A 155 12.64 -3.29 0.51
CA LEU A 155 12.10 -2.01 0.01
C LEU A 155 12.70 -1.58 -1.34
N LEU A 156 13.94 -1.97 -1.65
CA LEU A 156 14.61 -1.64 -2.89
C LEU A 156 14.17 -2.57 -4.03
N GLU A 157 13.91 -3.84 -3.75
CA GLU A 157 13.37 -4.77 -4.74
C GLU A 157 11.93 -4.41 -5.12
N ASP A 158 11.09 -4.07 -4.14
CA ASP A 158 9.73 -3.57 -4.37
C ASP A 158 9.73 -2.29 -5.22
N ALA A 159 10.56 -1.34 -4.83
CA ALA A 159 10.88 -0.12 -5.57
C ALA A 159 11.19 -0.39 -7.04
N ILE A 160 12.14 -1.30 -7.30
CA ILE A 160 12.54 -1.68 -8.65
C ILE A 160 11.39 -2.36 -9.39
N ALA A 161 10.62 -3.22 -8.73
CA ALA A 161 9.50 -3.93 -9.35
C ALA A 161 8.41 -2.95 -9.81
N VAL A 162 8.01 -2.01 -8.96
CA VAL A 162 7.05 -0.96 -9.33
C VAL A 162 7.62 -0.10 -10.46
N ALA A 163 8.91 0.27 -10.38
CA ALA A 163 9.56 1.05 -11.41
C ALA A 163 9.62 0.36 -12.78
N ARG A 164 9.79 -0.96 -12.79
CA ARG A 164 9.70 -1.76 -14.03
C ARG A 164 8.29 -1.78 -14.59
N GLY A 165 7.25 -1.57 -13.77
CA GLY A 165 5.87 -1.41 -14.20
C GLY A 165 5.67 -0.26 -15.19
N GLU A 166 6.48 0.80 -15.14
CA GLU A 166 6.44 1.89 -16.13
C GLU A 166 6.69 1.43 -17.57
N ARG A 167 7.29 0.25 -17.78
CA ARG A 167 7.40 -0.35 -19.11
C ARG A 167 6.04 -0.62 -19.77
N TYR A 168 4.94 -0.66 -19.01
CA TYR A 168 3.59 -0.72 -19.59
C TYR A 168 3.28 0.49 -20.47
N LEU A 169 3.81 1.68 -20.16
CA LEU A 169 3.69 2.85 -21.03
C LEU A 169 4.46 2.63 -22.34
N ASP A 170 5.67 2.08 -22.28
CA ASP A 170 6.46 1.75 -23.47
C ASP A 170 5.72 0.72 -24.35
N TYR A 171 5.05 -0.28 -23.75
CA TYR A 171 4.24 -1.26 -24.48
C TYR A 171 2.97 -0.65 -25.09
N LEU A 172 2.28 0.23 -24.37
CA LEU A 172 1.11 0.96 -24.88
C LEU A 172 1.50 1.78 -26.12
N VAL A 173 2.62 2.48 -26.00
CA VAL A 173 3.23 3.27 -27.05
C VAL A 173 3.61 2.42 -28.26
N TYR A 174 4.33 1.31 -28.06
CA TYR A 174 4.69 0.39 -29.12
C TYR A 174 3.44 -0.20 -29.80
N SER A 175 2.43 -0.56 -29.03
CA SER A 175 1.18 -1.11 -29.55
C SER A 175 0.40 -0.08 -30.36
N CYS A 176 0.50 1.21 -30.02
CA CYS A 176 -0.06 2.29 -30.83
C CYS A 176 0.74 2.43 -32.14
N SER A 177 2.07 2.53 -32.08
CA SER A 177 2.89 2.85 -33.26
C SER A 177 2.84 1.82 -34.39
N ILE A 178 2.45 0.58 -34.10
CA ILE A 178 2.26 -0.47 -35.12
C ILE A 178 0.86 -0.45 -35.76
N ARG A 179 -0.04 0.41 -35.32
CA ARG A 179 -1.37 0.59 -35.89
C ARG A 179 -1.37 1.78 -36.85
N ASP A 180 -2.02 1.61 -38.00
CA ASP A 180 -2.15 2.66 -39.01
C ASP A 180 -3.02 3.85 -38.53
N ASP A 181 -3.82 3.66 -37.47
CA ASP A 181 -4.75 4.65 -36.92
C ASP A 181 -4.29 5.26 -35.58
N CYS A 182 -3.00 5.12 -35.23
CA CYS A 182 -2.45 5.71 -34.01
C CYS A 182 -2.54 7.25 -34.08
N PRO A 183 -3.25 7.91 -33.14
CA PRO A 183 -3.41 9.36 -33.15
C PRO A 183 -2.16 10.11 -32.65
N VAL A 184 -1.07 9.40 -32.34
CA VAL A 184 0.15 9.97 -31.76
C VAL A 184 1.20 10.16 -32.87
N GLU A 185 1.40 11.41 -33.29
CA GLU A 185 2.35 11.76 -34.36
C GLU A 185 3.82 11.67 -33.92
N ASP A 186 4.13 12.15 -32.70
CA ASP A 186 5.46 12.04 -32.09
C ASP A 186 5.38 11.30 -30.76
N MET A 187 5.82 10.04 -30.83
CA MET A 187 5.78 9.13 -29.70
C MET A 187 6.80 9.46 -28.61
N SER A 188 7.96 10.03 -28.99
CA SER A 188 8.99 10.41 -28.02
C SER A 188 8.56 11.65 -27.24
N ALA A 189 7.97 12.63 -27.93
CA ALA A 189 7.37 13.79 -27.28
C ALA A 189 6.20 13.40 -26.37
N CYS A 190 5.34 12.47 -26.81
CA CYS A 190 4.24 11.94 -26.00
C CYS A 190 4.73 11.32 -24.68
N LEU A 191 5.73 10.43 -24.74
CA LEU A 191 6.32 9.80 -23.55
C LEU A 191 6.95 10.80 -22.60
N ASN A 192 7.68 11.79 -23.11
CA ASN A 192 8.29 12.82 -22.27
C ASN A 192 7.22 13.69 -21.59
N ASN A 193 6.17 14.06 -22.32
CA ASN A 193 5.06 14.83 -21.77
C ASN A 193 4.28 14.02 -20.72
N LEU A 194 4.04 12.73 -20.93
CA LEU A 194 3.42 11.85 -19.94
C LEU A 194 4.26 11.78 -18.67
N ARG A 195 5.57 11.56 -18.78
CA ARG A 195 6.49 11.54 -17.64
C ARG A 195 6.51 12.88 -16.89
N ASP A 196 6.45 14.00 -17.61
CA ASP A 196 6.42 15.33 -16.99
C ASP A 196 5.05 15.64 -16.34
N MET A 197 3.96 15.13 -16.93
CA MET A 197 2.63 15.18 -16.31
C MET A 197 2.56 14.33 -15.05
N ASP A 198 3.10 13.10 -15.07
CA ASP A 198 3.13 12.23 -13.89
C ASP A 198 3.98 12.84 -12.77
N LYS A 199 5.17 13.40 -13.10
CA LYS A 199 5.97 14.20 -12.17
C LYS A 199 5.15 15.32 -11.54
N LYS A 200 4.50 16.12 -12.37
CA LYS A 200 3.73 17.28 -11.93
C LYS A 200 2.53 16.85 -11.09
N TYR A 201 1.81 15.83 -11.50
CA TYR A 201 0.65 15.30 -10.80
C TYR A 201 1.03 14.73 -9.44
N ILE A 202 2.14 14.00 -9.34
CA ILE A 202 2.67 13.52 -8.07
C ILE A 202 3.01 14.70 -7.16
N ILE A 203 3.75 15.70 -7.64
CA ILE A 203 4.10 16.90 -6.84
C ILE A 203 2.85 17.67 -6.41
N GLU A 204 1.88 17.88 -7.31
CA GLU A 204 0.68 18.67 -7.00
C GLU A 204 -0.31 17.94 -6.07
N ASN A 205 -0.32 16.60 -6.08
CA ASN A 205 -1.25 15.77 -5.30
C ASN A 205 -0.56 14.96 -4.19
N GLN A 206 0.69 15.28 -3.86
CA GLN A 206 1.46 14.64 -2.79
C GLN A 206 0.82 14.76 -1.39
N HIS A 207 -0.13 15.68 -1.22
CA HIS A 207 -0.92 15.87 0.01
C HIS A 207 -2.13 14.93 0.11
N ASP A 208 -2.47 14.21 -0.95
CA ASP A 208 -3.51 13.17 -0.94
C ASP A 208 -2.88 11.83 -0.55
N GLU A 209 -3.19 11.32 0.65
CA GLU A 209 -2.55 10.13 1.25
C GLU A 209 -2.67 8.87 0.36
N GLN A 210 -3.69 8.81 -0.51
CA GLN A 210 -3.88 7.69 -1.44
C GLN A 210 -2.93 7.76 -2.65
N LEU A 211 -2.48 8.97 -3.01
CA LEU A 211 -1.54 9.25 -4.10
C LEU A 211 -0.09 9.34 -3.61
N ALA A 212 0.13 9.67 -2.34
CA ALA A 212 1.45 9.65 -1.71
C ALA A 212 2.13 8.27 -1.87
N HIS A 213 1.38 7.16 -1.80
CA HIS A 213 1.87 5.81 -2.09
C HIS A 213 2.47 5.66 -3.50
N ASN A 214 1.92 6.36 -4.50
CA ASN A 214 2.42 6.34 -5.88
C ASN A 214 3.63 7.28 -6.07
N GLY A 215 3.76 8.33 -5.25
CA GLY A 215 4.95 9.18 -5.21
C GLY A 215 6.22 8.43 -4.79
N TYR A 216 6.10 7.46 -3.89
CA TYR A 216 7.23 6.59 -3.49
C TYR A 216 7.79 5.81 -4.67
N ALA A 217 6.93 5.23 -5.50
CA ALA A 217 7.35 4.48 -6.68
C ALA A 217 8.25 5.31 -7.61
N TYR A 218 7.91 6.59 -7.78
CA TYR A 218 8.65 7.52 -8.63
C TYR A 218 10.00 7.95 -8.01
N ILE A 219 10.04 8.18 -6.69
CA ILE A 219 11.28 8.44 -5.93
C ILE A 219 12.24 7.24 -6.01
N LEU A 220 11.68 6.04 -5.87
CA LEU A 220 12.38 4.77 -5.95
C LEU A 220 12.93 4.49 -7.36
N LEU A 221 12.20 4.87 -8.41
CA LEU A 221 12.61 4.79 -9.82
C LEU A 221 13.88 5.60 -10.13
N HIS A 222 13.98 6.81 -9.59
CA HIS A 222 15.16 7.67 -9.77
C HIS A 222 16.37 7.17 -8.98
N MET A 223 16.19 6.62 -7.79
CA MET A 223 17.29 5.97 -7.06
C MET A 223 17.91 4.84 -7.88
N VAL A 224 17.10 4.01 -8.55
CA VAL A 224 17.58 2.90 -9.39
C VAL A 224 18.32 3.39 -10.63
N ASN A 225 17.89 4.49 -11.24
CA ASN A 225 18.55 5.07 -12.42
C ASN A 225 19.87 5.79 -12.08
N HIS A 226 20.08 6.22 -10.83
CA HIS A 226 21.33 6.85 -10.37
C HIS A 226 22.34 5.86 -9.74
N LEU A 227 21.94 4.60 -9.53
CA LEU A 227 22.80 3.53 -9.00
C LEU A 227 23.48 2.68 -10.09
N ASN A 228 23.21 2.96 -11.38
CA ASN A 228 23.91 2.39 -12.54
C ASN A 228 24.72 3.47 -13.27
#